data_AF-A0A377HEL5-F1
#
_entry.id   AF-A0A377HEL5-F1
#
_cell.length_a   1.000
_cell.length_b   1.000
_cell.length_c   1.000
_cell.angle_alpha   90.00
_cell.angle_beta   90.00
_cell.angle_gamma   90.00
#
_symmetry.space_group_name_H-M   'P 1'
#
loop_
_entity.id
_entity.type
_entity.pdbx_description
1 polymer ?
#
loop_
_entity_poly.entity_id
_entity_poly.type
_entity_poly.pdbx_seq_one_letter_code
_entity_poly.pdbx_strand_id
1 'polypeptide(L)'
;MVHKSDSDELSALRAENARIIKPLLPPEPATPRAGRPWAEHRKIINGMFWVLCSGAPWRDLPERYGAWKTVYNRFNRWSKSGVINIIFNRLLSLLDANGFIDWSATALDGSNIRALKCAAGAQKNIPISTEIMGRVALAAVLAPKSIWQQTEVASR
;
A
#
# COMPACT_ATOMS: atom_id res chain seq x y z
N MET A 1 18.70 5.27 -28.73
CA MET A 1 18.87 6.73 -28.81
C MET A 1 17.48 7.34 -28.68
N VAL A 2 17.01 7.53 -27.44
CA VAL A 2 15.64 8.04 -27.17
C VAL A 2 15.64 9.52 -27.52
N HIS A 3 14.78 9.92 -28.45
CA HIS A 3 14.74 11.27 -29.01
C HIS A 3 14.45 12.30 -27.91
N LYS A 4 15.20 13.41 -27.93
CA LYS A 4 15.09 14.56 -27.02
C LYS A 4 13.68 15.18 -26.98
N SER A 5 12.91 14.99 -28.07
CA SER A 5 11.51 15.41 -28.20
C SER A 5 10.59 14.71 -27.20
N ASP A 6 10.69 13.38 -27.05
CA ASP A 6 9.88 12.61 -26.10
C ASP A 6 10.18 13.01 -24.65
N SER A 7 11.43 13.34 -24.34
CA SER A 7 11.80 13.76 -22.98
C SER A 7 11.27 15.14 -22.60
N ASP A 8 11.17 16.06 -23.57
CA ASP A 8 10.66 17.41 -23.35
C ASP A 8 9.13 17.42 -23.27
N GLU A 9 8.46 16.62 -24.10
CA GLU A 9 7.00 16.38 -24.04
C GLU A 9 6.60 15.69 -22.74
N LEU A 10 7.33 14.66 -22.31
CA LEU A 10 7.10 14.00 -21.01
C LEU A 10 7.37 14.95 -19.84
N SER A 11 8.27 15.91 -19.99
CA SER A 11 8.55 16.91 -18.95
C SER A 11 7.44 17.97 -18.89
N ALA A 12 6.91 18.40 -20.03
CA ALA A 12 5.78 19.30 -20.13
C ALA A 12 4.49 18.68 -19.57
N LEU A 13 4.20 17.42 -19.92
CA LEU A 13 3.07 16.65 -19.37
C LEU A 13 3.18 16.46 -17.86
N ARG A 14 4.40 16.20 -17.34
CA ARG A 14 4.65 16.12 -15.89
C ARG A 14 4.45 17.47 -15.19
N ALA A 15 4.81 18.57 -15.83
CA ALA A 15 4.62 19.91 -15.28
C ALA A 15 3.13 20.30 -15.25
N GLU A 16 2.37 19.95 -16.29
CA GLU A 16 0.94 20.21 -16.36
C GLU A 16 0.16 19.37 -15.33
N ASN A 17 0.48 18.07 -15.21
CA ASN A 17 -0.07 17.22 -14.16
C ASN A 17 0.21 17.77 -12.75
N ALA A 18 1.41 18.30 -12.52
CA ALA A 18 1.75 18.90 -11.24
C ALA A 18 0.89 20.13 -10.91
N ARG A 19 0.52 20.95 -11.92
CA ARG A 19 -0.38 22.11 -11.72
C ARG A 19 -1.79 21.69 -11.35
N ILE A 20 -2.31 20.65 -12.00
CA ILE A 20 -3.65 20.12 -11.78
C ILE A 20 -3.77 19.48 -10.38
N ILE A 21 -2.75 18.74 -9.97
CA ILE A 21 -2.79 17.96 -8.72
C ILE A 21 -2.55 18.87 -7.51
N LYS A 22 -1.64 19.85 -7.59
CA LYS A 22 -1.25 20.72 -6.47
C LYS A 22 -2.43 21.32 -5.67
N PRO A 23 -3.50 21.88 -6.28
CA PRO A 23 -4.63 22.45 -5.53
C PRO A 23 -5.52 21.40 -4.84
N LEU A 24 -5.44 20.13 -5.24
CA LEU A 24 -6.23 19.04 -4.66
C LEU A 24 -5.59 18.45 -3.40
N LEU A 25 -4.35 18.83 -3.12
CA LEU A 25 -3.61 18.30 -2.01
C LEU A 25 -3.99 19.03 -0.73
N PRO A 26 -4.10 18.32 0.39
CA PRO A 26 -4.23 18.98 1.67
C PRO A 26 -3.06 19.96 1.83
N PRO A 27 -3.27 21.13 2.45
CA PRO A 27 -2.19 22.08 2.66
C PRO A 27 -1.06 21.38 3.41
N GLU A 28 0.18 21.58 2.94
CA GLU A 28 1.34 21.21 3.73
C GLU A 28 1.21 21.93 5.08
N PRO A 29 1.28 21.24 6.22
CA PRO A 29 1.09 21.88 7.50
C PRO A 29 2.12 23.00 7.64
N ALA A 30 1.62 24.24 7.71
CA ALA A 30 2.42 25.46 7.75
C ALA A 30 3.37 25.52 8.95
N THR A 31 3.12 24.70 9.98
CA THR A 31 3.98 24.54 11.13
C THR A 31 4.29 23.05 11.34
N PRO A 32 5.57 22.67 11.50
CA PRO A 32 5.90 21.37 12.03
C PRO A 32 5.45 21.38 13.49
N ARG A 33 4.25 20.86 13.79
CA ARG A 33 3.90 20.46 15.15
C ARG A 33 4.91 19.39 15.56
N ALA A 34 5.98 19.83 16.24
CA ALA A 34 7.08 19.06 16.81
C ALA A 34 7.38 17.73 16.09
N GLY A 35 8.25 17.75 15.08
CA GLY A 35 8.67 16.53 14.38
C GLY A 35 9.45 16.80 13.09
N ARG A 36 9.86 15.71 12.41
CA ARG A 36 10.55 15.80 11.10
C ARG A 36 9.63 16.48 10.07
N PRO A 37 10.13 17.47 9.30
CA PRO A 37 9.37 18.13 8.26
C PRO A 37 8.75 17.12 7.29
N TRP A 38 7.57 17.46 6.77
CA TRP A 38 6.93 16.60 5.78
C TRP A 38 7.75 16.57 4.50
N ALA A 39 7.89 15.38 3.92
CA ALA A 39 8.45 15.26 2.58
C ALA A 39 7.53 15.97 1.56
N GLU A 40 8.14 16.62 0.57
CA GLU A 40 7.48 17.33 -0.54
C GLU A 40 6.35 16.47 -1.13
N HIS A 41 5.14 17.03 -1.22
CA HIS A 41 3.98 16.29 -1.70
C HIS A 41 4.17 15.69 -3.09
N ARG A 42 4.77 16.42 -4.03
CA ARG A 42 5.02 15.96 -5.39
C ARG A 42 5.87 14.68 -5.42
N LYS A 43 6.93 14.64 -4.61
CA LYS A 43 7.82 13.48 -4.50
C LYS A 43 7.07 12.25 -4.00
N ILE A 44 6.23 12.44 -2.97
CA ILE A 44 5.42 11.35 -2.40
C ILE A 44 4.38 10.85 -3.42
N ILE A 45 3.63 11.74 -4.08
CA ILE A 45 2.60 11.38 -5.05
C ILE A 45 3.18 10.63 -6.24
N ASN A 46 4.33 11.07 -6.75
CA ASN A 46 5.02 10.35 -7.82
C ASN A 46 5.44 8.94 -7.36
N GLY A 47 5.84 8.78 -6.09
CA GLY A 47 6.10 7.47 -5.51
C GLY A 47 4.85 6.60 -5.39
N MET A 48 3.71 7.19 -4.99
CA MET A 48 2.43 6.48 -4.96
C MET A 48 2.03 6.02 -6.36
N PHE A 49 2.05 6.90 -7.36
CA PHE A 49 1.70 6.53 -8.74
C PHE A 49 2.63 5.48 -9.32
N TRP A 50 3.93 5.54 -9.03
CA TRP A 50 4.85 4.50 -9.47
C TRP A 50 4.43 3.12 -8.96
N VAL A 51 4.08 3.01 -7.67
CA VAL A 51 3.60 1.74 -7.07
C VAL A 51 2.25 1.32 -7.66
N LEU A 52 1.30 2.25 -7.76
CA LEU A 52 -0.06 1.96 -8.23
C LEU A 52 -0.09 1.56 -9.72
N CYS A 53 0.73 2.17 -10.56
CA CYS A 53 0.80 1.84 -11.99
C CYS A 53 1.64 0.59 -12.27
N SER A 54 2.67 0.30 -11.47
CA SER A 54 3.53 -0.87 -11.67
C SER A 54 3.02 -2.14 -10.99
N GLY A 55 2.19 -2.02 -9.96
CA GLY A 55 1.78 -3.13 -9.10
C GLY A 55 2.92 -3.68 -8.23
N ALA A 56 4.10 -3.05 -8.24
CA ALA A 56 5.25 -3.49 -7.46
C ALA A 56 4.96 -3.41 -5.95
N PRO A 57 5.57 -4.28 -5.12
CA PRO A 57 5.40 -4.17 -3.67
C PRO A 57 6.00 -2.85 -3.17
N TRP A 58 5.38 -2.25 -2.16
CA TRP A 58 5.84 -0.97 -1.58
C TRP A 58 7.32 -0.97 -1.18
N ARG A 59 7.86 -2.12 -0.79
CA ARG A 59 9.27 -2.27 -0.39
C ARG A 59 10.26 -2.03 -1.53
N ASP A 60 9.81 -2.18 -2.76
CA ASP A 60 10.63 -2.02 -3.97
C ASP A 60 10.53 -0.59 -4.53
N LEU A 61 9.88 0.33 -3.78
CA LEU A 61 9.80 1.72 -4.17
C LEU A 61 11.21 2.30 -4.40
N PRO A 62 11.48 2.88 -5.57
CA PRO A 62 12.77 3.50 -5.86
C PRO A 62 13.10 4.63 -4.89
N GLU A 63 14.34 4.66 -4.42
CA GLU A 63 14.82 5.63 -3.42
C GLU A 63 14.68 7.09 -3.85
N ARG A 64 14.63 7.36 -5.16
CA ARG A 64 14.34 8.70 -5.73
C ARG A 64 13.05 9.31 -5.20
N TYR A 65 12.08 8.49 -4.77
CA TYR A 65 10.80 8.93 -4.17
C TYR A 65 10.83 9.01 -2.64
N GLY A 66 11.95 8.64 -2.01
CA GLY A 66 12.14 8.64 -0.57
C GLY A 66 11.82 7.29 0.07
N ALA A 67 11.82 7.25 1.41
CA ALA A 67 11.60 6.01 2.15
C ALA A 67 10.19 5.46 1.92
N TRP A 68 10.09 4.19 1.54
CA TRP A 68 8.81 3.54 1.24
C TRP A 68 7.79 3.64 2.38
N LYS A 69 8.23 3.54 3.64
CA LYS A 69 7.37 3.68 4.83
C LYS A 69 6.69 5.05 4.87
N THR A 70 7.40 6.11 4.48
CA THR A 70 6.86 7.47 4.46
C THR A 70 5.79 7.61 3.38
N VAL A 71 6.03 7.07 2.19
CA VAL A 71 5.05 7.08 1.09
C VAL A 71 3.82 6.27 1.46
N TYR A 72 3.99 5.04 1.93
CA TYR A 72 2.90 4.17 2.34
C TYR A 72 2.06 4.76 3.47
N ASN A 73 2.70 5.29 4.53
CA ASN A 73 1.96 5.89 5.64
C ASN A 73 1.15 7.12 5.20
N ARG A 74 1.66 7.88 4.23
CA ARG A 74 0.94 9.02 3.66
C ARG A 74 -0.22 8.57 2.80
N PHE A 75 0.01 7.57 1.94
CA PHE A 75 -1.04 6.93 1.14
C PHE A 75 -2.17 6.43 2.04
N ASN A 76 -1.86 5.59 3.04
CA ASN A 76 -2.85 5.05 3.96
C ASN A 76 -3.66 6.15 4.69
N ARG A 77 -2.99 7.23 5.12
CA ARG A 77 -3.67 8.38 5.75
C ARG A 77 -4.63 9.06 4.77
N TRP A 78 -4.18 9.34 3.55
CA TRP A 78 -4.95 10.04 2.54
C TRP A 78 -6.07 9.19 1.93
N SER A 79 -5.88 7.88 1.84
CA SER A 79 -6.92 6.93 1.45
C SER A 79 -8.04 6.92 2.48
N LYS A 80 -7.70 6.85 3.78
CA LYS A 80 -8.68 6.92 4.86
C LYS A 80 -9.43 8.24 4.94
N SER A 81 -8.78 9.35 4.59
CA SER A 81 -9.41 10.67 4.57
C SER A 81 -10.11 11.00 3.24
N GLY A 82 -10.13 10.08 2.26
CA GLY A 82 -10.78 10.27 0.96
C GLY A 82 -10.02 11.17 -0.04
N VAL A 83 -8.85 11.70 0.34
CA VAL A 83 -8.03 12.58 -0.52
C VAL A 83 -7.59 11.85 -1.79
N ILE A 84 -7.21 10.57 -1.68
CA ILE A 84 -6.83 9.76 -2.84
C ILE A 84 -7.99 9.64 -3.84
N ASN A 85 -9.23 9.47 -3.36
CA ASN A 85 -10.40 9.37 -4.23
C ASN A 85 -10.68 10.70 -4.94
N ILE A 86 -10.51 11.84 -4.26
CA ILE A 86 -10.67 13.16 -4.86
C ILE A 86 -9.66 13.37 -5.99
N ILE A 87 -8.38 13.05 -5.75
CA ILE A 87 -7.32 13.16 -6.77
C ILE A 87 -7.64 12.25 -7.95
N PHE A 88 -8.00 10.99 -7.68
CA PHE A 88 -8.30 10.00 -8.71
C PHE A 88 -9.49 10.43 -9.58
N ASN A 89 -10.61 10.84 -8.97
CA ASN A 89 -11.79 11.31 -9.69
C ASN A 89 -11.47 12.54 -10.54
N ARG A 90 -10.66 13.47 -10.03
CA ARG A 90 -10.27 14.66 -10.81
C ARG A 90 -9.41 14.31 -12.02
N LEU A 91 -8.47 13.38 -11.86
CA LEU A 91 -7.65 12.89 -12.97
C LEU A 91 -8.50 12.14 -14.00
N LEU A 92 -9.43 11.29 -13.54
CA LEU A 92 -10.38 10.61 -14.42
C LEU A 92 -11.22 11.60 -15.22
N SER A 93 -11.81 12.62 -14.58
CA SER A 93 -12.60 13.63 -15.29
C SER A 93 -11.80 14.38 -16.36
N LEU A 94 -10.49 14.58 -16.12
CA LEU A 94 -9.63 15.24 -17.10
C LEU A 94 -9.26 14.33 -18.26
N LEU A 95 -9.00 13.05 -17.99
CA LEU A 95 -8.73 12.08 -19.04
C LEU A 95 -9.98 11.84 -19.89
N ASP A 96 -11.16 11.79 -19.26
CA ASP A 96 -12.46 11.70 -19.92
C ASP A 96 -12.73 12.91 -20.82
N ALA A 97 -12.56 14.13 -20.29
CA ALA A 97 -12.74 15.37 -21.06
C ALA A 97 -11.80 15.50 -22.26
N ASN A 98 -10.62 14.87 -22.21
CA ASN A 98 -9.66 14.84 -23.30
C ASN A 98 -9.83 13.61 -24.23
N GLY A 99 -10.83 12.76 -24.00
CA GLY A 99 -11.10 11.57 -24.82
C GLY A 99 -10.05 10.45 -24.68
N PHE A 100 -9.27 10.44 -23.60
CA PHE A 100 -8.25 9.41 -23.34
C PHE A 100 -8.79 8.17 -22.63
N ILE A 101 -10.08 8.17 -22.23
CA ILE A 101 -10.72 7.02 -21.59
C ILE A 101 -11.69 6.38 -22.58
N ASP A 102 -11.43 5.11 -22.91
CA ASP A 102 -12.41 4.25 -23.55
C ASP A 102 -13.22 3.51 -22.48
N TRP A 103 -14.43 4.00 -22.20
CA TRP A 103 -15.34 3.40 -21.25
C TRP A 103 -15.83 2.00 -21.66
N SER A 104 -15.77 1.66 -22.95
CA SER A 104 -16.17 0.34 -23.45
C SER A 104 -15.18 -0.77 -23.09
N ALA A 105 -13.94 -0.40 -22.76
CA ALA A 105 -12.85 -1.31 -22.40
C ALA A 105 -12.54 -1.32 -20.89
N THR A 106 -13.53 -1.06 -20.03
CA THR A 106 -13.32 -1.01 -18.58
C THR A 106 -13.06 -2.40 -17.99
N ALA A 107 -11.81 -2.72 -17.65
CA ALA A 107 -11.45 -3.91 -16.88
C ALA A 107 -11.60 -3.63 -15.38
N LEU A 108 -12.56 -4.30 -14.73
CA LEU A 108 -12.72 -4.36 -13.27
C LEU A 108 -12.14 -5.68 -12.77
N ASP A 109 -10.83 -5.76 -12.51
CA ASP A 109 -10.17 -6.97 -11.99
C ASP A 109 -9.68 -6.78 -10.54
N GLY A 110 -10.61 -6.46 -9.63
CA GLY A 110 -10.29 -6.33 -8.21
C GLY A 110 -11.08 -7.32 -7.34
N SER A 111 -10.51 -8.49 -7.03
CA SER A 111 -11.05 -9.35 -5.97
C SER A 111 -10.28 -9.13 -4.66
N ASN A 112 -10.91 -8.46 -3.67
CA ASN A 112 -10.37 -8.40 -2.31
C ASN A 112 -11.04 -9.47 -1.45
N ILE A 113 -10.35 -10.60 -1.25
CA ILE A 113 -10.82 -11.68 -0.38
C ILE A 113 -10.23 -11.46 1.00
N ARG A 114 -11.08 -11.34 2.02
CA ARG A 114 -10.61 -11.33 3.42
C ARG A 114 -9.80 -12.60 3.66
N ALA A 115 -8.57 -12.44 4.15
CA ALA A 115 -7.77 -13.57 4.58
C ALA A 115 -8.54 -14.38 5.64
N LEU A 116 -8.46 -15.71 5.55
CA LEU A 116 -9.06 -16.60 6.55
C LEU A 116 -8.48 -16.29 7.95
N LYS A 117 -9.27 -16.49 9.01
CA LYS A 117 -8.87 -16.20 10.40
C LYS A 117 -7.51 -16.81 10.78
N CYS A 118 -7.16 -17.98 10.24
CA CYS A 118 -5.87 -18.64 10.48
C CYS A 118 -4.67 -17.94 9.82
N ALA A 119 -4.88 -17.10 8.80
CA ALA A 119 -3.82 -16.29 8.18
C ALA A 119 -3.52 -15.00 8.97
N ALA A 120 -4.36 -14.62 9.94
CA ALA A 120 -4.19 -13.40 10.74
C ALA A 120 -3.05 -13.48 11.78
N GLY A 121 -2.43 -14.66 11.96
CA GLY A 121 -1.42 -14.89 12.99
C GLY A 121 -2.01 -14.92 14.41
N ALA A 122 -1.25 -15.47 15.36
CA ALA A 122 -1.65 -15.49 16.76
C ALA A 122 -1.73 -14.06 17.32
N GLN A 123 -2.71 -13.79 18.18
CA GLN A 123 -2.80 -12.51 18.90
C GLN A 123 -1.50 -12.27 19.68
N LYS A 124 -0.83 -11.15 19.41
CA LYS A 124 0.29 -10.68 20.22
C LYS A 124 -0.26 -9.92 21.44
N ASN A 125 0.35 -10.14 22.60
CA ASN A 125 -0.01 -9.57 23.91
C ASN A 125 -1.25 -10.16 24.60
N ILE A 126 -1.38 -11.49 24.61
CA ILE A 126 -2.26 -12.14 25.61
C ILE A 126 -1.56 -11.96 26.97
N PRO A 127 -2.23 -11.43 28.02
CA PRO A 127 -1.62 -11.36 29.35
C PRO A 127 -1.25 -12.77 29.78
N ILE A 128 0.04 -13.03 29.94
CA ILE A 128 0.55 -14.34 30.32
C ILE A 128 0.27 -14.52 31.80
N SER A 129 -0.85 -15.17 32.13
CA SER A 129 -1.05 -15.67 33.49
C SER A 129 -0.19 -16.91 33.72
N THR A 130 0.20 -17.15 34.97
CA THR A 130 0.96 -18.34 35.37
C THR A 130 0.26 -19.64 34.98
N GLU A 131 -1.07 -19.63 34.98
CA GLU A 131 -1.92 -20.75 34.57
C GLU A 131 -1.85 -21.01 33.05
N ILE A 132 -1.87 -19.95 32.23
CA ILE A 132 -1.69 -20.04 30.77
C ILE A 132 -0.29 -20.58 30.46
N MET A 133 0.75 -20.09 31.17
CA MET A 133 2.12 -20.58 30.98
C MET A 133 2.24 -22.06 31.36
N GLY A 134 1.62 -22.48 32.46
CA GLY A 134 1.58 -23.87 32.89
C GLY A 134 0.94 -24.80 31.86
N ARG A 135 -0.18 -24.39 31.26
CA ARG A 135 -0.86 -25.18 30.21
C ARG A 135 -0.08 -25.23 28.91
N VAL A 136 0.57 -24.12 28.51
CA VAL A 136 1.43 -24.08 27.31
C VAL A 136 2.68 -24.94 27.52
N ALA A 137 3.31 -24.88 28.69
CA ALA A 137 4.45 -25.72 29.03
C ALA A 137 4.07 -27.21 29.02
N LEU A 138 2.93 -27.57 29.62
CA LEU A 138 2.41 -28.93 29.59
C LEU A 138 2.13 -29.39 28.15
N ALA A 139 1.46 -28.56 27.34
CA ALA A 139 1.16 -28.87 25.95
C ALA A 139 2.42 -29.03 25.09
N ALA A 140 3.46 -28.21 25.31
CA ALA A 140 4.74 -28.33 24.62
C ALA A 140 5.52 -29.58 25.03
N VAL A 141 5.44 -29.98 26.30
CA VAL A 141 6.02 -31.24 26.82
C VAL A 141 5.30 -32.46 26.27
N LEU A 142 3.97 -32.40 26.17
CA LEU A 142 3.12 -33.48 25.67
C LEU A 142 3.01 -33.52 24.14
N ALA A 143 3.44 -32.46 23.45
CA ALA A 143 3.41 -32.42 22.00
C ALA A 143 4.36 -33.48 21.43
N PRO A 144 3.89 -34.36 20.53
CA PRO A 144 4.75 -35.33 19.88
C PRO A 144 5.87 -34.60 19.11
N LYS A 145 7.12 -35.00 19.35
CA LYS A 145 8.33 -34.37 18.78
C LYS A 145 8.48 -34.56 17.26
N SER A 146 7.55 -35.25 16.60
CA SER A 146 7.54 -35.38 15.14
C SER A 146 6.10 -35.42 14.62
N ILE A 147 5.85 -34.66 13.55
CA ILE A 147 4.57 -34.57 12.84
C ILE A 147 4.30 -35.83 11.98
N TRP A 148 5.26 -36.76 11.87
CA TRP A 148 5.22 -37.84 10.86
C TRP A 148 4.84 -39.23 11.37
N GLN A 149 4.43 -39.42 12.63
CA GLN A 149 4.01 -40.75 13.13
C GLN A 149 2.50 -40.86 13.38
N GLN A 150 1.67 -40.42 12.44
CA GLN A 150 0.21 -40.61 12.53
C GLN A 150 -0.38 -41.17 11.24
N THR A 151 0.15 -42.31 10.78
CA THR A 151 -0.58 -43.24 9.90
C THR A 151 -0.16 -44.67 10.21
N GLU A 152 -0.65 -45.22 11.31
CA GLU A 152 -0.82 -46.66 11.47
C GLU A 152 -1.66 -46.86 12.74
N VAL A 153 -2.92 -47.25 12.52
CA VAL A 153 -3.80 -48.08 13.36
C VAL A 153 -5.24 -47.60 13.13
N ALA A 154 -5.80 -48.02 12.00
CA ALA A 154 -7.23 -48.20 11.81
C ALA A 154 -7.47 -49.19 10.67
N SER A 155 -7.05 -50.44 10.87
CA SER A 155 -7.59 -51.59 10.14
C SER A 155 -7.74 -52.75 11.11
N ARG A 156 -8.97 -52.99 11.57
CA ARG A 156 -9.53 -54.29 11.94
C ARG A 156 -11.03 -54.13 12.10
#